data_AF-A0A3D3UWS6-F1
#
_entry.id   AF-A0A3D3UWS6-F1
#
_cell.length_a   1.000
_cell.length_b   1.000
_cell.length_c   1.000
_cell.angle_alpha   90.00
_cell.angle_beta   90.00
_cell.angle_gamma   90.00
#
_symmetry.space_group_name_H-M   'P 1'
#
loop_
_entity.id
_entity.type
_entity.pdbx_description
1 polymer ?
#
loop_
_entity_poly.entity_id
_entity_poly.type
_entity_poly.pdbx_seq_one_letter_code
_entity_poly.pdbx_strand_id
1 'polypeptide(L)'
;MRKSAVVSARFVMAVFLLALYFLKPAPANEAIWIEGEDYNTSTFVEKQGAGSWYHNDKITKDLLSPGEPGVSDGDWHSHYTSNSYHDSGTATYAFTVTEGGSYSWWIRLNPFRNSNGGADYSYSIDDGVWQDIDLSYVTNRLDLVDPGIDIRFIAWTFGGSVGLAAGPHTLKVRISDRDGADEQGHGGIDAIAFTNFPWAPTGVVKPDPNPPAPGPDDWFILMSGPDRHSPDSIIDMSRLVEKPAGKHGFLKRDGKDFAFEDGTSVKFWGVDAGMTETVESQRRQARFYAKHGINMVRQHPVQSVLGVLQSGGRSRQFDSARLERWDRWFSILKDSGIYMTLSLFYPHVITPEDGYPQDLYNELPDRGAGKSTSGVVTIMQDLQDAEWHWERVLLEHINPYTGLAYKDDPALAIVEVHNEDSIFWHAPLNDLAEYSNGKL
;
A
#
# COMPACT_ATOMS: atom_id res chain seq x y z
N MET A 1 60.38 33.80 -12.79
CA MET A 1 59.00 33.88 -12.26
C MET A 1 57.87 33.94 -13.33
N ARG A 2 58.04 33.50 -14.60
CA ARG A 2 56.98 33.60 -15.62
C ARG A 2 56.53 32.28 -16.30
N LYS A 3 57.04 31.11 -15.90
CA LYS A 3 56.69 29.82 -16.53
C LYS A 3 55.70 28.94 -15.75
N SER A 4 55.40 29.25 -14.49
CA SER A 4 54.50 28.43 -13.63
C SER A 4 53.01 28.80 -13.76
N ALA A 5 52.69 30.06 -14.07
CA ALA A 5 51.29 30.53 -14.16
C ALA A 5 50.54 30.04 -15.42
N VAL A 6 51.25 29.73 -16.52
CA VAL A 6 50.61 29.32 -17.79
C VAL A 6 50.17 27.85 -17.76
N VAL A 7 50.85 27.01 -16.98
CA VAL A 7 50.51 25.59 -16.83
C VAL A 7 49.30 25.42 -15.90
N SER A 8 49.18 26.22 -14.83
CA SER A 8 48.01 26.14 -13.94
C SER A 8 46.73 26.66 -14.61
N ALA A 9 46.81 27.70 -15.44
CA ALA A 9 45.65 28.21 -16.17
C ALA A 9 45.10 27.21 -17.19
N ARG A 10 45.98 26.50 -17.93
CA ARG A 10 45.56 25.47 -18.90
C ARG A 10 45.00 24.21 -18.23
N PHE A 11 45.54 23.84 -17.06
CA PHE A 11 45.04 22.69 -16.31
C PHE A 11 43.68 22.98 -15.65
N VAL A 12 43.51 24.19 -15.07
CA VAL A 12 42.22 24.63 -14.52
C VAL A 12 41.17 24.77 -15.61
N MET A 13 41.52 25.30 -16.78
CA MET A 13 40.60 25.41 -17.93
C MET A 13 40.22 24.04 -18.51
N ALA A 14 41.15 23.08 -18.55
CA ALA A 14 40.85 21.70 -18.99
C ALA A 14 39.97 20.93 -17.98
N VAL A 15 40.16 21.14 -16.67
CA VAL A 15 39.29 20.57 -15.62
C VAL A 15 37.90 21.22 -15.63
N PHE A 16 37.81 22.54 -15.88
CA PHE A 16 36.53 23.24 -16.05
C PHE A 16 35.79 22.79 -17.32
N LEU A 17 36.51 22.60 -18.43
CA LEU A 17 35.94 22.10 -19.68
C LEU A 17 35.52 20.63 -19.59
N LEU A 18 36.26 19.79 -18.84
CA LEU A 18 35.81 18.42 -18.53
C LEU A 18 34.57 18.42 -17.63
N ALA A 19 34.52 19.28 -16.59
CA ALA A 19 33.36 19.38 -15.71
C ALA A 19 32.10 19.83 -16.46
N LEU A 20 32.23 20.77 -17.41
CA LEU A 20 31.15 21.20 -18.30
C LEU A 20 30.71 20.12 -19.31
N TYR A 21 31.60 19.19 -19.69
CA TYR A 21 31.25 18.07 -20.57
C TYR A 21 30.44 16.96 -19.88
N PHE A 22 30.45 16.92 -18.54
CA PHE A 22 29.70 15.93 -17.74
C PHE A 22 28.43 16.48 -17.07
N LEU A 23 28.17 17.79 -17.17
CA LEU A 23 26.88 18.36 -16.82
C LEU A 23 25.91 18.16 -18.00
N LYS A 24 25.40 16.93 -18.15
CA LYS A 24 24.13 16.79 -18.87
C LYS A 24 23.09 17.61 -18.09
N PRO A 25 22.33 18.52 -18.73
CA PRO A 25 21.20 19.14 -18.06
C PRO A 25 20.30 18.04 -17.48
N ALA A 26 19.73 18.28 -16.30
CA ALA A 26 18.69 17.39 -15.80
C ALA A 26 17.61 17.26 -16.89
N PRO A 27 17.09 16.05 -17.14
CA PRO A 27 16.02 15.87 -18.12
C PRO A 27 14.87 16.82 -17.80
N ALA A 28 14.26 17.39 -18.83
CA ALA A 28 13.11 18.25 -18.64
C ALA A 28 11.96 17.44 -18.03
N ASN A 29 11.06 18.12 -17.33
CA ASN A 29 9.83 17.48 -16.87
C ASN A 29 9.01 17.05 -18.10
N GLU A 30 8.61 15.80 -18.13
CA GLU A 30 7.80 15.18 -19.17
C GLU A 30 6.63 14.43 -18.52
N ALA A 31 5.46 14.63 -19.11
CA ALA A 31 4.24 13.94 -18.75
C ALA A 31 3.64 13.31 -20.01
N ILE A 32 3.20 12.07 -19.89
CA ILE A 32 2.52 11.32 -20.95
C ILE A 32 1.16 10.92 -20.39
N TRP A 33 0.11 11.29 -21.10
CA TRP A 33 -1.27 10.96 -20.76
C TRP A 33 -1.88 10.14 -21.89
N ILE A 34 -2.55 9.05 -21.56
CA ILE A 34 -3.17 8.13 -22.50
C ILE A 34 -4.61 7.89 -22.01
N GLU A 35 -5.60 8.18 -22.85
CA GLU A 35 -7.00 7.84 -22.52
C GLU A 35 -7.18 6.32 -22.61
N GLY A 36 -8.03 5.76 -21.77
CA GLY A 36 -8.26 4.32 -21.71
C GLY A 36 -8.76 3.77 -23.05
N GLU A 37 -9.67 4.50 -23.69
CA GLU A 37 -10.25 4.21 -25.01
C GLU A 37 -9.28 4.42 -26.19
N ASP A 38 -8.15 5.10 -25.99
CA ASP A 38 -7.13 5.34 -27.01
C ASP A 38 -6.11 4.18 -27.13
N TYR A 39 -6.61 2.95 -27.09
CA TYR A 39 -5.79 1.74 -27.27
C TYR A 39 -5.42 1.49 -28.74
N ASN A 40 -4.24 0.91 -28.99
CA ASN A 40 -3.82 0.51 -30.33
C ASN A 40 -4.43 -0.83 -30.76
N THR A 41 -4.45 -1.80 -29.84
CA THR A 41 -5.11 -3.09 -30.02
C THR A 41 -5.73 -3.51 -28.70
N SER A 42 -6.89 -4.17 -28.76
CA SER A 42 -7.53 -4.69 -27.56
C SER A 42 -8.34 -5.95 -27.85
N THR A 43 -8.34 -6.87 -26.88
CA THR A 43 -9.27 -8.00 -26.81
C THR A 43 -10.36 -7.77 -25.75
N PHE A 44 -10.51 -6.56 -25.24
CA PHE A 44 -11.58 -6.25 -24.29
C PHE A 44 -12.96 -6.38 -24.93
N VAL A 45 -13.93 -6.86 -24.15
CA VAL A 45 -15.31 -7.06 -24.60
C VAL A 45 -16.17 -5.89 -24.10
N GLU A 46 -16.18 -4.81 -24.88
CA GLU A 46 -16.86 -3.55 -24.50
C GLU A 46 -18.33 -3.49 -24.90
N LYS A 47 -18.66 -3.93 -26.12
CA LYS A 47 -19.96 -3.62 -26.74
C LYS A 47 -20.74 -4.86 -27.15
N GLN A 48 -20.30 -6.04 -26.70
CA GLN A 48 -20.88 -7.33 -27.07
C GLN A 48 -21.44 -8.03 -25.83
N GLY A 49 -22.63 -8.62 -25.96
CA GLY A 49 -23.29 -9.32 -24.86
C GLY A 49 -23.40 -8.44 -23.62
N ALA A 50 -22.91 -8.95 -22.49
CA ALA A 50 -22.92 -8.22 -21.23
C ALA A 50 -21.94 -7.03 -21.18
N GLY A 51 -20.99 -6.91 -22.11
CA GLY A 51 -20.20 -5.69 -22.30
C GLY A 51 -21.06 -4.45 -22.56
N SER A 52 -22.11 -4.59 -23.39
CA SER A 52 -22.90 -3.42 -23.83
C SER A 52 -23.54 -2.66 -22.67
N TRP A 53 -24.10 -3.36 -21.68
CA TRP A 53 -24.69 -2.69 -20.51
C TRP A 53 -23.60 -2.17 -19.58
N TYR A 54 -22.54 -2.96 -19.38
CA TYR A 54 -21.46 -2.60 -18.46
C TYR A 54 -20.79 -1.30 -18.90
N HIS A 55 -20.50 -1.17 -20.20
CA HIS A 55 -19.82 -0.04 -20.78
C HIS A 55 -20.60 1.28 -20.73
N ASN A 56 -21.96 1.27 -20.80
CA ASN A 56 -22.73 2.50 -21.05
C ASN A 56 -24.03 2.67 -20.24
N ASP A 57 -24.62 1.63 -19.65
CA ASP A 57 -25.94 1.77 -19.05
C ASP A 57 -25.87 2.56 -17.74
N LYS A 58 -26.45 3.77 -17.75
CA LYS A 58 -26.60 4.64 -16.58
C LYS A 58 -25.28 5.00 -15.89
N ILE A 59 -24.20 5.13 -16.66
CA ILE A 59 -22.95 5.64 -16.12
C ILE A 59 -22.88 7.17 -16.26
N THR A 60 -22.40 7.79 -15.21
CA THR A 60 -22.13 9.22 -15.04
C THR A 60 -20.80 9.53 -15.73
N LYS A 61 -20.86 9.71 -17.06
CA LYS A 61 -19.68 9.86 -17.93
C LYS A 61 -18.78 11.01 -17.50
N ASP A 62 -19.33 12.12 -17.01
CA ASP A 62 -18.58 13.30 -16.55
C ASP A 62 -17.61 13.06 -15.37
N LEU A 63 -17.65 11.88 -14.76
CA LEU A 63 -16.64 11.43 -13.80
C LEU A 63 -15.40 10.82 -14.48
N LEU A 64 -15.48 10.43 -15.75
CA LEU A 64 -14.40 9.87 -16.57
C LEU A 64 -13.57 10.99 -17.20
N SER A 65 -12.37 10.63 -17.64
CA SER A 65 -11.47 11.54 -18.32
C SER A 65 -12.09 12.04 -19.63
N PRO A 66 -12.25 13.36 -19.84
CA PRO A 66 -12.90 13.88 -21.04
C PRO A 66 -11.99 13.90 -22.28
N GLY A 67 -10.74 13.43 -22.17
CA GLY A 67 -9.73 13.67 -23.20
C GLY A 67 -9.25 15.12 -23.18
N GLU A 68 -10.08 15.98 -23.73
CA GLU A 68 -9.93 17.42 -23.70
C GLU A 68 -11.13 18.02 -22.96
N PRO A 69 -10.92 18.77 -21.87
CA PRO A 69 -12.02 19.38 -21.12
C PRO A 69 -12.96 20.19 -22.02
N GLY A 70 -14.25 19.87 -21.98
CA GLY A 70 -15.29 20.53 -22.78
C GLY A 70 -15.45 19.99 -24.21
N VAL A 71 -14.71 18.95 -24.61
CA VAL A 71 -14.87 18.28 -25.91
C VAL A 71 -15.79 17.07 -25.82
N SER A 72 -15.68 16.29 -24.75
CA SER A 72 -16.55 15.14 -24.46
C SER A 72 -16.86 15.07 -22.97
N ASP A 73 -17.89 14.32 -22.61
CA ASP A 73 -18.17 13.97 -21.22
C ASP A 73 -17.23 12.86 -20.71
N GLY A 74 -16.34 12.30 -21.55
CA GLY A 74 -15.43 11.20 -21.23
C GLY A 74 -15.95 9.82 -21.64
N ASP A 75 -15.03 8.88 -21.83
CA ASP A 75 -15.32 7.46 -22.02
C ASP A 75 -14.29 6.61 -21.25
N TRP A 76 -14.44 5.29 -21.32
CA TRP A 76 -13.52 4.35 -20.70
C TRP A 76 -13.47 3.06 -21.51
N HIS A 77 -12.32 2.41 -21.50
CA HIS A 77 -12.13 1.13 -22.12
C HIS A 77 -12.50 0.00 -21.18
N SER A 78 -13.72 -0.48 -21.33
CA SER A 78 -14.31 -1.46 -20.40
C SER A 78 -14.15 -2.90 -20.86
N HIS A 79 -14.20 -3.85 -19.93
CA HIS A 79 -14.22 -5.28 -20.23
C HIS A 79 -15.34 -5.90 -19.44
N TYR A 80 -16.18 -6.70 -20.10
CA TYR A 80 -17.10 -7.59 -19.41
C TYR A 80 -17.34 -8.88 -20.19
N THR A 81 -17.12 -10.02 -19.54
CA THR A 81 -17.48 -11.35 -20.04
C THR A 81 -18.30 -12.12 -19.00
N SER A 82 -19.26 -12.92 -19.46
CA SER A 82 -20.02 -13.85 -18.62
C SER A 82 -19.68 -15.30 -18.99
N ASN A 83 -19.25 -16.10 -18.02
CA ASN A 83 -19.01 -17.56 -17.96
C ASN A 83 -19.13 -18.48 -19.20
N SER A 84 -18.64 -18.03 -20.34
CA SER A 84 -18.51 -18.84 -21.57
C SER A 84 -17.28 -18.44 -22.40
N TYR A 85 -16.46 -17.53 -21.86
CA TYR A 85 -15.19 -17.08 -22.39
C TYR A 85 -14.19 -17.07 -21.23
N HIS A 86 -13.21 -17.96 -21.28
CA HIS A 86 -12.14 -18.11 -20.28
C HIS A 86 -10.90 -17.29 -20.62
N ASP A 87 -11.06 -16.25 -21.44
CA ASP A 87 -9.92 -15.50 -21.97
C ASP A 87 -9.75 -14.20 -21.20
N SER A 88 -8.52 -13.98 -20.72
CA SER A 88 -8.06 -12.68 -20.23
C SER A 88 -8.21 -11.62 -21.33
N GLY A 89 -8.74 -10.45 -20.98
CA GLY A 89 -8.73 -9.28 -21.86
C GLY A 89 -7.36 -8.60 -21.81
N THR A 90 -6.79 -8.20 -22.95
CA THR A 90 -5.55 -7.40 -23.00
C THR A 90 -5.74 -6.18 -23.89
N ALA A 91 -5.41 -5.01 -23.35
CA ALA A 91 -5.31 -3.75 -24.09
C ALA A 91 -3.84 -3.36 -24.26
N THR A 92 -3.47 -2.86 -25.45
CA THR A 92 -2.12 -2.43 -25.79
C THR A 92 -2.12 -0.95 -26.15
N TYR A 93 -1.23 -0.19 -25.52
CA TYR A 93 -1.05 1.25 -25.69
C TYR A 93 0.38 1.52 -26.14
N ALA A 94 0.54 2.28 -27.21
CA ALA A 94 1.81 2.76 -27.73
C ALA A 94 1.98 4.22 -27.33
N PHE A 95 3.16 4.57 -26.83
CA PHE A 95 3.47 5.92 -26.41
C PHE A 95 4.94 6.24 -26.72
N THR A 96 5.29 7.52 -26.73
CA THR A 96 6.66 7.98 -27.02
C THR A 96 7.20 8.75 -25.84
N VAL A 97 8.43 8.45 -25.45
CA VAL A 97 9.17 9.13 -24.40
C VAL A 97 10.22 10.02 -25.06
N THR A 98 10.26 11.29 -24.68
CA THR A 98 11.18 12.29 -25.24
C THR A 98 12.47 12.37 -24.43
N GLU A 99 12.35 12.45 -23.11
CA GLU A 99 13.49 12.77 -22.23
C GLU A 99 14.25 11.52 -21.80
N GLY A 100 13.52 10.42 -21.59
CA GLY A 100 14.06 9.21 -20.98
C GLY A 100 14.43 9.40 -19.50
N GLY A 101 14.68 8.30 -18.80
CA GLY A 101 14.99 8.29 -17.38
C GLY A 101 13.97 7.51 -16.56
N SER A 102 13.78 7.92 -15.29
CA SER A 102 12.88 7.24 -14.36
C SER A 102 11.50 7.89 -14.38
N TYR A 103 10.47 7.12 -14.70
CA TYR A 103 9.08 7.54 -14.70
C TYR A 103 8.31 6.84 -13.59
N SER A 104 7.50 7.61 -12.87
CA SER A 104 6.42 7.08 -12.05
C SER A 104 5.16 7.02 -12.91
N TRP A 105 4.43 5.92 -12.84
CA TRP A 105 3.20 5.77 -13.62
C TRP A 105 2.00 5.40 -12.77
N TRP A 106 0.84 5.85 -13.23
CA TRP A 106 -0.45 5.70 -12.59
C TRP A 106 -1.47 5.25 -13.63
N ILE A 107 -2.44 4.47 -13.18
CA ILE A 107 -3.57 4.04 -14.00
C ILE A 107 -4.86 4.25 -13.24
N ARG A 108 -5.84 4.87 -13.89
CA ARG A 108 -7.20 5.01 -13.41
C ARG A 108 -8.02 3.88 -13.98
N LEU A 109 -8.40 2.92 -13.14
CA LEU A 109 -9.08 1.70 -13.55
C LEU A 109 -10.12 1.28 -12.52
N ASN A 110 -10.95 0.28 -12.85
CA ASN A 110 -11.94 -0.28 -11.94
C ASN A 110 -11.30 -1.25 -10.94
N PRO A 111 -11.24 -0.93 -9.63
CA PRO A 111 -10.59 -1.77 -8.62
C PRO A 111 -11.55 -2.75 -7.93
N PHE A 112 -12.78 -2.89 -8.42
CA PHE A 112 -13.84 -3.66 -7.78
C PHE A 112 -13.73 -5.15 -8.08
N ARG A 113 -13.67 -5.94 -7.00
CA ARG A 113 -13.72 -7.40 -7.04
C ARG A 113 -14.78 -7.93 -6.09
N ASN A 114 -15.39 -9.04 -6.45
CA ASN A 114 -16.29 -9.80 -5.57
C ASN A 114 -16.00 -11.31 -5.71
N SER A 115 -16.86 -12.16 -5.13
CA SER A 115 -16.73 -13.62 -5.24
C SER A 115 -16.79 -14.14 -6.68
N ASN A 116 -17.45 -13.39 -7.57
CA ASN A 116 -17.77 -13.78 -8.94
C ASN A 116 -16.71 -13.28 -9.95
N GLY A 117 -15.77 -12.44 -9.53
CA GLY A 117 -14.61 -12.01 -10.32
C GLY A 117 -14.32 -10.52 -10.27
N GLY A 118 -13.48 -10.08 -11.21
CA GLY A 118 -13.05 -8.70 -11.37
C GLY A 118 -11.64 -8.39 -10.83
N ALA A 119 -11.25 -7.13 -10.95
CA ALA A 119 -10.04 -6.47 -10.45
C ALA A 119 -8.68 -7.20 -10.36
N ASP A 120 -8.45 -8.28 -11.09
CA ASP A 120 -7.13 -8.89 -11.21
C ASP A 120 -6.44 -8.38 -12.47
N TYR A 121 -5.56 -7.38 -12.29
CA TYR A 121 -4.84 -6.75 -13.39
C TYR A 121 -3.35 -7.05 -13.34
N SER A 122 -2.76 -7.23 -14.51
CA SER A 122 -1.31 -7.28 -14.70
C SER A 122 -0.89 -6.37 -15.85
N TYR A 123 0.37 -5.95 -15.87
CA TYR A 123 0.93 -5.12 -16.93
C TYR A 123 2.28 -5.63 -17.42
N SER A 124 2.64 -5.25 -18.65
CA SER A 124 3.95 -5.48 -19.23
C SER A 124 4.35 -4.26 -20.06
N ILE A 125 5.59 -3.80 -19.89
CA ILE A 125 6.18 -2.71 -20.68
C ILE A 125 7.23 -3.31 -21.60
N ASP A 126 7.19 -2.95 -22.88
CA ASP A 126 8.11 -3.40 -23.94
C ASP A 126 8.28 -4.93 -23.99
N ASP A 127 7.17 -5.67 -23.86
CA ASP A 127 7.16 -7.15 -23.81
C ASP A 127 8.01 -7.74 -22.68
N GLY A 128 8.24 -6.97 -21.62
CA GLY A 128 8.86 -7.43 -20.39
C GLY A 128 7.99 -8.44 -19.62
N VAL A 129 8.51 -8.89 -18.48
CA VAL A 129 7.80 -9.81 -17.58
C VAL A 129 6.52 -9.16 -17.08
N TRP A 130 5.42 -9.92 -17.07
CA TRP A 130 4.16 -9.48 -16.50
C TRP A 130 4.30 -9.23 -15.00
N GLN A 131 3.79 -8.10 -14.55
CA GLN A 131 3.75 -7.72 -13.15
C GLN A 131 2.32 -7.44 -12.74
N ASP A 132 1.94 -7.87 -11.54
CA ASP A 132 0.62 -7.58 -11.00
C ASP A 132 0.49 -6.10 -10.65
N ILE A 133 -0.70 -5.53 -10.86
CA ILE A 133 -1.04 -4.20 -10.40
C ILE A 133 -1.63 -4.33 -8.99
N ASP A 134 -0.94 -3.76 -7.99
CA ASP A 134 -1.37 -3.80 -6.60
C ASP A 134 -2.58 -2.89 -6.35
N LEU A 135 -3.75 -3.50 -6.20
CA LEU A 135 -5.03 -2.82 -5.92
C LEU A 135 -5.43 -2.86 -4.45
N SER A 136 -4.55 -3.31 -3.55
CA SER A 136 -4.78 -3.26 -2.11
C SER A 136 -4.92 -1.82 -1.60
N TYR A 137 -4.28 -0.88 -2.29
CA TYR A 137 -4.33 0.55 -1.98
C TYR A 137 -4.69 1.35 -3.23
N VAL A 138 -5.94 1.83 -3.28
CA VAL A 138 -6.42 2.71 -4.34
C VAL A 138 -6.97 3.99 -3.72
N THR A 139 -6.76 5.12 -4.39
CA THR A 139 -7.22 6.42 -3.89
C THR A 139 -8.59 6.75 -4.44
N ASN A 140 -9.51 7.16 -3.57
CA ASN A 140 -10.83 7.73 -3.92
C ASN A 140 -11.62 6.87 -4.92
N ARG A 141 -12.17 5.75 -4.46
CA ARG A 141 -13.09 4.94 -5.28
C ARG A 141 -14.36 5.74 -5.56
N LEU A 142 -14.59 6.04 -6.84
CA LEU A 142 -15.77 6.74 -7.31
C LEU A 142 -16.69 5.74 -7.99
N ASP A 143 -17.97 5.72 -7.60
CA ASP A 143 -18.99 4.95 -8.32
C ASP A 143 -19.36 5.70 -9.61
N LEU A 144 -19.40 4.99 -10.72
CA LEU A 144 -19.80 5.56 -12.00
C LEU A 144 -21.33 5.58 -12.17
N VAL A 145 -22.12 5.02 -11.24
CA VAL A 145 -23.58 4.89 -11.39
C VAL A 145 -24.33 5.76 -10.39
N ASP A 146 -25.15 6.68 -10.90
CA ASP A 146 -26.04 7.53 -10.08
C ASP A 146 -27.40 7.71 -10.78
N PRO A 147 -28.56 7.42 -10.12
CA PRO A 147 -28.72 6.86 -8.79
C PRO A 147 -28.52 5.33 -8.76
N GLY A 148 -27.78 4.85 -7.75
CA GLY A 148 -27.52 3.44 -7.55
C GLY A 148 -26.12 3.20 -6.97
N ILE A 149 -25.79 1.92 -6.78
CA ILE A 149 -24.42 1.45 -6.55
C ILE A 149 -24.30 0.12 -7.29
N ASP A 150 -23.28 -0.05 -8.13
CA ASP A 150 -22.96 -1.36 -8.70
C ASP A 150 -21.46 -1.61 -8.84
N ILE A 151 -21.06 -2.59 -9.64
CA ILE A 151 -19.66 -3.05 -9.79
C ILE A 151 -18.76 -2.10 -10.59
N ARG A 152 -19.27 -0.95 -11.08
CA ARG A 152 -18.57 0.00 -11.93
C ARG A 152 -18.00 1.17 -11.13
N PHE A 153 -16.85 0.91 -10.51
CA PHE A 153 -16.07 1.93 -9.83
C PHE A 153 -14.88 2.36 -10.67
N ILE A 154 -14.34 3.54 -10.39
CA ILE A 154 -13.05 3.98 -10.93
C ILE A 154 -12.20 4.54 -9.80
N ALA A 155 -10.91 4.22 -9.81
CA ALA A 155 -9.94 4.75 -8.86
C ALA A 155 -8.56 4.86 -9.50
N TRP A 156 -7.77 5.81 -9.02
CA TRP A 156 -6.36 5.87 -9.35
C TRP A 156 -5.56 4.84 -8.54
N THR A 157 -4.68 4.14 -9.25
CA THR A 157 -3.77 3.14 -8.72
C THR A 157 -2.35 3.48 -9.14
N PHE A 158 -1.40 3.36 -8.22
CA PHE A 158 0.01 3.54 -8.53
C PHE A 158 0.56 2.27 -9.20
N GLY A 159 1.05 2.41 -10.43
CA GLY A 159 1.58 1.27 -11.20
C GLY A 159 3.05 0.96 -10.92
N GLY A 160 3.81 1.91 -10.36
CA GLY A 160 5.20 1.74 -9.97
C GLY A 160 6.16 2.76 -10.57
N SER A 161 7.46 2.47 -10.49
CA SER A 161 8.53 3.27 -11.10
C SER A 161 9.29 2.44 -12.13
N VAL A 162 9.50 3.00 -13.32
CA VAL A 162 10.06 2.27 -14.46
C VAL A 162 11.13 3.14 -15.13
N GLY A 163 12.20 2.51 -15.62
CA GLY A 163 13.20 3.18 -16.44
C GLY A 163 12.81 3.10 -17.92
N LEU A 164 12.66 4.24 -18.59
CA LEU A 164 12.32 4.34 -20.01
C LEU A 164 13.42 5.04 -20.77
N ALA A 165 13.73 4.55 -21.97
CA ALA A 165 14.63 5.23 -22.89
C ALA A 165 13.87 6.33 -23.64
N ALA A 166 14.59 7.25 -24.28
CA ALA A 166 13.94 8.10 -25.27
C ALA A 166 13.57 7.25 -26.50
N GLY A 167 12.34 7.37 -26.98
CA GLY A 167 11.83 6.63 -28.13
C GLY A 167 10.43 6.03 -27.91
N PRO A 168 10.00 5.16 -28.84
CA PRO A 168 8.70 4.49 -28.75
C PRO A 168 8.72 3.37 -27.71
N HIS A 169 7.62 3.24 -26.99
CA HIS A 169 7.38 2.24 -25.96
C HIS A 169 5.99 1.64 -26.10
N THR A 170 5.78 0.46 -25.50
CA THR A 170 4.46 -0.20 -25.46
C THR A 170 4.12 -0.60 -24.03
N LEU A 171 2.89 -0.30 -23.60
CA LEU A 171 2.28 -0.78 -22.37
C LEU A 171 1.15 -1.76 -22.73
N LYS A 172 1.19 -2.96 -22.16
CA LYS A 172 0.10 -3.93 -22.18
C LYS A 172 -0.53 -3.98 -20.80
N VAL A 173 -1.85 -3.91 -20.73
CA VAL A 173 -2.63 -4.11 -19.51
C VAL A 173 -3.57 -5.27 -19.74
N ARG A 174 -3.54 -6.24 -18.83
CA ARG A 174 -4.34 -7.46 -18.91
C ARG A 174 -5.26 -7.56 -17.70
N ILE A 175 -6.53 -7.87 -17.94
CA ILE A 175 -7.49 -8.32 -16.95
C ILE A 175 -7.51 -9.84 -17.02
N SER A 176 -7.18 -10.50 -15.92
CA SER A 176 -7.12 -11.96 -15.83
C SER A 176 -8.33 -12.49 -15.06
N ASP A 177 -8.69 -13.74 -15.35
CA ASP A 177 -9.52 -14.54 -14.44
C ASP A 177 -8.60 -15.31 -13.46
N ARG A 178 -9.13 -15.66 -12.29
CA ARG A 178 -8.42 -16.45 -11.26
C ARG A 178 -8.30 -17.92 -11.68
N ASP A 179 -7.58 -18.19 -12.76
CA ASP A 179 -7.39 -19.53 -13.34
C ASP A 179 -8.74 -20.25 -13.61
N GLY A 180 -9.72 -19.53 -14.13
CA GLY A 180 -11.07 -20.04 -14.41
C GLY A 180 -12.01 -20.12 -13.20
N ALA A 181 -11.61 -19.60 -12.03
CA ALA A 181 -12.49 -19.54 -10.85
C ALA A 181 -13.53 -18.41 -10.91
N ASP A 182 -13.35 -17.44 -11.80
CA ASP A 182 -14.26 -16.30 -11.93
C ASP A 182 -15.46 -16.64 -12.81
N GLU A 183 -16.63 -16.20 -12.35
CA GLU A 183 -17.85 -16.31 -13.13
C GLU A 183 -17.98 -15.21 -14.20
N GLN A 184 -17.26 -14.10 -13.96
CA GLN A 184 -17.32 -12.87 -14.73
C GLN A 184 -15.92 -12.22 -14.77
N GLY A 185 -15.42 -11.92 -15.96
CA GLY A 185 -14.25 -11.07 -16.14
C GLY A 185 -14.73 -9.65 -16.37
N HIS A 186 -14.60 -8.76 -15.38
CA HIS A 186 -15.05 -7.38 -15.52
C HIS A 186 -14.06 -6.33 -15.00
N GLY A 187 -14.03 -5.18 -15.66
CA GLY A 187 -13.17 -4.07 -15.28
C GLY A 187 -13.19 -2.97 -16.33
N GLY A 188 -12.31 -2.00 -16.19
CA GLY A 188 -12.17 -0.96 -17.20
C GLY A 188 -11.05 0.01 -16.88
N ILE A 189 -10.52 0.65 -17.91
CA ILE A 189 -9.43 1.61 -17.86
C ILE A 189 -9.98 2.95 -18.34
N ASP A 190 -9.80 4.00 -17.55
CA ASP A 190 -10.22 5.36 -17.86
C ASP A 190 -9.04 6.20 -18.37
N ALA A 191 -7.91 6.19 -17.67
CA ALA A 191 -6.73 6.95 -18.09
C ALA A 191 -5.44 6.36 -17.53
N ILE A 192 -4.32 6.63 -18.21
CA ILE A 192 -2.97 6.25 -17.80
C ILE A 192 -2.07 7.47 -17.87
N ALA A 193 -1.21 7.64 -16.87
CA ALA A 193 -0.26 8.75 -16.80
C ALA A 193 1.15 8.26 -16.46
N PHE A 194 2.15 8.67 -17.24
CA PHE A 194 3.57 8.54 -16.90
C PHE A 194 4.14 9.93 -16.64
N THR A 195 4.91 10.09 -15.57
CA THR A 195 5.60 11.35 -15.27
C THR A 195 7.04 11.07 -14.85
N ASN A 196 8.00 11.82 -15.39
CA ASN A 196 9.35 11.91 -14.81
C ASN A 196 9.43 13.04 -13.78
N PHE A 197 8.26 13.44 -13.26
CA PHE A 197 7.85 14.39 -12.21
C PHE A 197 7.50 13.89 -10.81
N PRO A 198 7.50 14.65 -9.69
CA PRO A 198 6.57 14.33 -8.60
C PRO A 198 5.15 14.70 -9.04
N TRP A 199 4.28 13.70 -9.15
CA TRP A 199 2.86 13.90 -9.45
C TRP A 199 2.05 12.76 -8.84
N ALA A 200 0.94 13.11 -8.20
CA ALA A 200 -0.12 12.18 -7.84
C ALA A 200 -1.41 12.63 -8.52
N PRO A 201 -2.21 11.71 -9.05
CA PRO A 201 -3.45 12.06 -9.71
C PRO A 201 -4.48 12.66 -8.75
N THR A 202 -5.28 13.59 -9.26
CA THR A 202 -6.48 14.12 -8.59
C THR A 202 -7.58 14.34 -9.61
N GLY A 203 -8.70 13.62 -9.47
CA GLY A 203 -9.78 13.64 -10.46
C GLY A 203 -9.28 13.24 -11.85
N VAL A 204 -9.66 14.04 -12.86
CA VAL A 204 -9.30 13.87 -14.28
C VAL A 204 -8.24 14.89 -14.75
N VAL A 205 -7.54 15.53 -13.81
CA VAL A 205 -6.58 16.60 -14.13
C VAL A 205 -5.29 16.00 -14.68
N LYS A 206 -4.95 16.35 -15.92
CA LYS A 206 -3.70 15.93 -16.57
C LYS A 206 -2.47 16.51 -15.84
N PRO A 207 -1.36 15.76 -15.75
CA PRO A 207 -0.10 16.26 -15.21
C PRO A 207 0.44 17.42 -16.06
N ASP A 208 0.68 18.57 -15.42
CA ASP A 208 1.40 19.70 -16.03
C ASP A 208 2.90 19.51 -15.77
N PRO A 209 3.75 19.35 -16.81
CA PRO A 209 5.20 19.25 -16.64
C PRO A 209 5.85 20.55 -16.16
N ASN A 210 5.21 21.70 -16.36
CA ASN A 210 5.75 22.99 -15.98
C ASN A 210 4.74 23.75 -15.11
N PRO A 211 4.32 23.17 -13.97
CA PRO A 211 3.32 23.81 -13.14
C PRO A 211 3.92 25.12 -12.59
N PRO A 212 3.13 26.20 -12.50
CA PRO A 212 3.58 27.43 -11.88
C PRO A 212 3.99 27.14 -10.43
N ALA A 213 5.14 27.65 -10.01
CA ALA A 213 5.56 27.56 -8.62
C ALA A 213 4.67 28.49 -7.78
N PRO A 214 3.78 27.95 -6.92
CA PRO A 214 2.88 28.78 -6.14
C PRO A 214 3.68 29.59 -5.11
N GLY A 215 3.37 30.88 -5.01
CA GLY A 215 3.82 31.73 -3.92
C GLY A 215 3.07 31.44 -2.61
N PRO A 216 3.46 32.08 -1.50
CA PRO A 216 2.81 31.86 -0.19
C PRO A 216 1.31 32.17 -0.14
N ASP A 217 0.82 33.04 -1.02
CA ASP A 217 -0.58 33.46 -1.10
C ASP A 217 -1.37 32.73 -2.20
N ASP A 218 -0.72 31.85 -2.98
CA ASP A 218 -1.33 31.14 -4.09
C ASP A 218 -1.97 29.84 -3.60
N TRP A 219 -3.22 29.61 -4.03
CA TRP A 219 -3.85 28.31 -3.89
C TRP A 219 -3.36 27.39 -5.00
N PHE A 220 -2.90 26.21 -4.63
CA PHE A 220 -2.52 25.15 -5.56
C PHE A 220 -3.14 23.84 -5.13
N ILE A 221 -3.34 22.95 -6.09
CA ILE A 221 -3.78 21.59 -5.81
C ILE A 221 -2.60 20.85 -5.18
N LEU A 222 -2.78 20.31 -3.97
CA LEU A 222 -1.77 19.48 -3.34
C LEU A 222 -1.67 18.14 -4.09
N MET A 223 -0.65 18.01 -4.93
CA MET A 223 -0.35 16.79 -5.67
C MET A 223 0.73 16.00 -4.93
N SER A 224 0.34 15.21 -3.92
CA SER A 224 1.23 14.38 -3.11
C SER A 224 1.71 13.13 -3.87
N GLY A 225 2.53 13.34 -4.90
CA GLY A 225 3.16 12.29 -5.69
C GLY A 225 4.07 11.36 -4.88
N PRO A 226 4.50 10.21 -5.47
CA PRO A 226 5.49 9.35 -4.86
C PRO A 226 6.76 10.15 -4.62
N ASP A 227 7.30 10.04 -3.41
CA ASP A 227 8.52 10.75 -3.05
C ASP A 227 9.71 10.19 -3.82
N ARG A 228 10.45 11.07 -4.51
CA ARG A 228 11.67 10.69 -5.25
C ARG A 228 12.83 10.36 -4.34
N HIS A 229 12.73 10.71 -3.06
CA HIS A 229 13.82 10.65 -2.09
C HIS A 229 15.07 11.40 -2.59
N SER A 230 14.83 12.59 -3.18
CA SER A 230 15.92 13.45 -3.65
C SER A 230 16.90 13.74 -2.51
N PRO A 231 18.21 13.60 -2.72
CA PRO A 231 19.21 13.97 -1.72
C PRO A 231 19.18 15.47 -1.37
N ASP A 232 18.57 16.30 -2.22
CA ASP A 232 18.41 17.74 -2.00
C ASP A 232 17.15 18.10 -1.20
N SER A 233 16.38 17.09 -0.74
CA SER A 233 15.12 17.34 -0.04
C SER A 233 15.38 17.95 1.34
N ILE A 234 14.97 19.20 1.53
CA ILE A 234 15.15 19.95 2.79
C ILE A 234 14.35 19.39 3.98
N ILE A 235 13.34 18.55 3.70
CA ILE A 235 12.50 17.89 4.71
C ILE A 235 12.99 16.48 5.05
N ASP A 236 14.09 16.00 4.46
CA ASP A 236 14.60 14.67 4.75
C ASP A 236 15.25 14.62 6.15
N MET A 237 14.52 14.03 7.08
CA MET A 237 14.90 13.76 8.46
C MET A 237 15.47 12.37 8.66
N SER A 238 15.69 11.56 7.61
CA SER A 238 16.16 10.18 7.75
C SER A 238 17.53 10.06 8.43
N ARG A 239 18.35 11.11 8.36
CA ARG A 239 19.61 11.23 9.10
C ARG A 239 19.46 11.36 10.62
N LEU A 240 18.25 11.69 11.11
CA LEU A 240 17.92 11.79 12.53
C LEU A 240 17.40 10.45 13.09
N VAL A 241 17.08 9.49 12.21
CA VAL A 241 16.63 8.16 12.59
C VAL A 241 17.85 7.24 12.64
N GLU A 242 18.26 6.87 13.85
CA GLU A 242 19.39 5.95 14.04
C GLU A 242 19.04 4.52 13.61
N LYS A 243 19.96 3.87 12.90
CA LYS A 243 19.76 2.54 12.33
C LYS A 243 20.82 1.55 12.84
N PRO A 244 20.47 0.25 12.97
CA PRO A 244 19.10 -0.28 12.94
C PRO A 244 18.33 0.05 14.24
N ALA A 245 17.01 -0.17 14.25
CA ALA A 245 16.24 -0.18 15.49
C ALA A 245 16.77 -1.28 16.41
N GLY A 246 16.76 -1.02 17.71
CA GLY A 246 17.31 -1.90 18.73
C GLY A 246 18.83 -1.78 18.93
N LYS A 247 19.52 -0.90 18.21
CA LYS A 247 20.97 -0.64 18.37
C LYS A 247 21.37 -0.30 19.80
N HIS A 248 20.50 0.36 20.56
CA HIS A 248 20.75 0.82 21.93
C HIS A 248 20.26 -0.16 23.01
N GLY A 249 19.83 -1.37 22.61
CA GLY A 249 19.23 -2.36 23.49
C GLY A 249 17.73 -2.12 23.71
N PHE A 250 17.14 -2.82 24.69
CA PHE A 250 15.69 -2.75 24.91
C PHE A 250 15.24 -1.39 25.43
N LEU A 251 14.02 -1.01 25.06
CA LEU A 251 13.35 0.15 25.63
C LEU A 251 13.04 -0.07 27.12
N LYS A 252 13.31 0.93 27.96
CA LYS A 252 12.96 0.97 29.38
C LYS A 252 12.22 2.27 29.70
N ARG A 253 11.44 2.21 30.79
CA ARG A 253 10.87 3.40 31.42
C ARG A 253 11.95 4.10 32.25
N ASP A 254 12.09 5.40 32.07
CA ASP A 254 12.89 6.27 32.94
C ASP A 254 12.01 7.39 33.52
N GLY A 255 11.44 7.13 34.70
CA GLY A 255 10.49 8.03 35.33
C GLY A 255 9.22 8.24 34.50
N LYS A 256 9.13 9.40 33.84
CA LYS A 256 8.03 9.78 32.93
C LYS A 256 8.41 9.67 31.45
N ASP A 257 9.69 9.45 31.17
CA ASP A 257 10.30 9.43 29.85
C ASP A 257 10.69 7.98 29.49
N PHE A 258 11.24 7.81 28.28
CA PHE A 258 11.81 6.56 27.82
C PHE A 258 13.31 6.69 27.59
N ALA A 259 14.04 5.62 27.91
CA ALA A 259 15.45 5.46 27.59
C ALA A 259 15.73 4.01 27.19
N PHE A 260 16.76 3.80 26.37
CA PHE A 260 17.25 2.46 26.06
C PHE A 260 18.15 1.91 27.18
N GLU A 261 18.48 0.62 27.11
CA GLU A 261 19.30 -0.07 28.12
C GLU A 261 20.68 0.57 28.33
N ASP A 262 21.27 1.18 27.30
CA ASP A 262 22.54 1.88 27.40
C ASP A 262 22.43 3.31 27.98
N GLY A 263 21.22 3.74 28.36
CA GLY A 263 20.92 5.07 28.90
C GLY A 263 20.58 6.14 27.86
N THR A 264 20.58 5.80 26.57
CA THR A 264 20.22 6.74 25.51
C THR A 264 18.74 7.13 25.61
N SER A 265 18.43 8.40 25.84
CA SER A 265 17.05 8.91 25.88
C SER A 265 16.40 8.86 24.49
N VAL A 266 15.10 8.58 24.44
CA VAL A 266 14.35 8.50 23.17
C VAL A 266 13.01 9.21 23.25
N LYS A 267 12.60 9.80 22.13
CA LYS A 267 11.22 10.23 21.87
C LYS A 267 10.72 9.55 20.62
N PHE A 268 9.58 8.87 20.72
CA PHE A 268 8.97 8.24 19.57
C PHE A 268 8.03 9.21 18.85
N TRP A 269 8.31 9.41 17.57
CA TRP A 269 7.41 10.03 16.60
C TRP A 269 6.77 8.88 15.83
N GLY A 270 5.75 8.28 16.45
CA GLY A 270 5.12 7.06 15.98
C GLY A 270 3.94 7.31 15.05
N VAL A 271 3.60 6.30 14.25
CA VAL A 271 2.38 6.24 13.44
C VAL A 271 1.66 4.91 13.61
N ASP A 272 0.34 4.92 13.56
CA ASP A 272 -0.45 3.71 13.31
C ASP A 272 -0.38 3.38 11.82
N ALA A 273 0.16 2.21 11.47
CA ALA A 273 0.30 1.81 10.09
C ALA A 273 0.27 0.29 9.93
N GLY A 274 -0.35 -0.16 8.83
CA GLY A 274 -0.37 -1.56 8.43
C GLY A 274 0.74 -1.91 7.45
N MET A 275 1.17 -3.17 7.50
CA MET A 275 2.02 -3.81 6.49
C MET A 275 1.34 -3.80 5.10
N THR A 276 2.05 -3.30 4.08
CA THR A 276 1.62 -3.41 2.67
C THR A 276 1.94 -4.80 2.09
N GLU A 277 1.27 -5.17 1.00
CA GLU A 277 1.34 -6.52 0.43
C GLU A 277 2.74 -6.92 -0.08
N THR A 278 3.39 -6.06 -0.86
CA THR A 278 4.67 -6.41 -1.51
C THR A 278 5.88 -5.91 -0.73
N VAL A 279 7.00 -6.63 -0.82
CA VAL A 279 8.30 -6.23 -0.22
C VAL A 279 8.75 -4.87 -0.74
N GLU A 280 8.49 -4.55 -2.01
CA GLU A 280 8.85 -3.26 -2.58
C GLU A 280 8.02 -2.13 -1.98
N SER A 281 6.70 -2.31 -1.86
CA SER A 281 5.82 -1.36 -1.16
C SER A 281 6.24 -1.18 0.30
N GLN A 282 6.61 -2.25 1.01
CA GLN A 282 7.10 -2.19 2.40
C GLN A 282 8.38 -1.34 2.51
N ARG A 283 9.34 -1.53 1.58
CA ARG A 283 10.57 -0.72 1.57
C ARG A 283 10.31 0.74 1.23
N ARG A 284 9.40 1.03 0.30
CA ARG A 284 8.97 2.42 0.01
C ARG A 284 8.32 3.05 1.23
N GLN A 285 7.43 2.33 1.90
CA GLN A 285 6.75 2.77 3.11
C GLN A 285 7.74 3.09 4.24
N ALA A 286 8.68 2.18 4.56
CA ALA A 286 9.69 2.42 5.60
C ALA A 286 10.63 3.59 5.26
N ARG A 287 10.98 3.77 3.98
CA ARG A 287 11.78 4.92 3.52
C ARG A 287 11.02 6.23 3.66
N PHE A 288 9.72 6.23 3.33
CA PHE A 288 8.84 7.38 3.54
C PHE A 288 8.79 7.75 5.03
N TYR A 289 8.62 6.78 5.93
CA TYR A 289 8.63 7.01 7.37
C TYR A 289 9.94 7.63 7.85
N ALA A 290 11.07 7.01 7.52
CA ALA A 290 12.37 7.52 7.94
C ALA A 290 12.63 8.94 7.42
N LYS A 291 12.27 9.23 6.17
CA LYS A 291 12.38 10.58 5.59
C LYS A 291 11.62 11.62 6.41
N HIS A 292 10.46 11.26 6.95
CA HIS A 292 9.63 12.15 7.78
C HIS A 292 9.97 12.07 9.28
N GLY A 293 11.10 11.45 9.65
CA GLY A 293 11.56 11.38 11.04
C GLY A 293 10.75 10.42 11.91
N ILE A 294 9.84 9.64 11.31
CA ILE A 294 9.07 8.60 12.01
C ILE A 294 10.05 7.49 12.41
N ASN A 295 10.02 7.13 13.69
CA ASN A 295 10.92 6.15 14.28
C ASN A 295 10.17 5.03 15.03
N MET A 296 8.84 5.00 14.95
CA MET A 296 8.03 3.90 15.46
C MET A 296 6.79 3.65 14.60
N VAL A 297 6.43 2.38 14.42
CA VAL A 297 5.15 1.96 13.84
C VAL A 297 4.38 1.16 14.88
N ARG A 298 3.11 1.52 15.11
CA ARG A 298 2.14 0.68 15.81
C ARG A 298 1.39 -0.12 14.75
N GLN A 299 1.62 -1.43 14.73
CA GLN A 299 0.84 -2.35 13.90
C GLN A 299 -0.40 -2.75 14.69
N HIS A 300 -1.57 -2.51 14.10
CA HIS A 300 -2.85 -2.76 14.75
C HIS A 300 -3.92 -3.25 13.76
N PRO A 301 -4.65 -4.35 14.06
CA PRO A 301 -4.29 -5.43 14.97
C PRO A 301 -3.30 -6.41 14.32
N VAL A 302 -2.34 -6.93 15.08
CA VAL A 302 -1.41 -7.95 14.57
C VAL A 302 -2.15 -9.25 14.21
N GLN A 303 -3.18 -9.63 14.98
CA GLN A 303 -3.97 -10.84 14.69
C GLN A 303 -4.70 -10.76 13.34
N SER A 304 -5.07 -9.56 12.86
CA SER A 304 -5.69 -9.42 11.54
C SER A 304 -4.71 -9.74 10.40
N VAL A 305 -3.40 -9.54 10.62
CA VAL A 305 -2.35 -9.87 9.66
C VAL A 305 -2.00 -11.36 9.73
N LEU A 306 -1.68 -11.86 10.92
CA LEU A 306 -1.19 -13.22 11.12
C LEU A 306 -2.31 -14.28 11.12
N GLY A 307 -3.52 -13.91 11.50
CA GLY A 307 -4.66 -14.80 11.66
C GLY A 307 -4.68 -15.55 13.01
N VAL A 308 -5.58 -16.53 13.10
CA VAL A 308 -5.68 -17.47 14.22
C VAL A 308 -4.61 -18.55 14.12
N LEU A 309 -4.24 -19.16 15.25
CA LEU A 309 -3.33 -20.30 15.25
C LEU A 309 -4.00 -21.53 14.67
N GLN A 310 -3.35 -22.17 13.69
CA GLN A 310 -3.80 -23.37 13.01
C GLN A 310 -3.27 -24.63 13.73
N SER A 311 -4.06 -25.70 13.68
CA SER A 311 -3.66 -27.02 14.16
C SER A 311 -2.66 -27.65 13.19
N GLY A 312 -1.36 -27.63 13.54
CA GLY A 312 -0.26 -28.12 12.69
C GLY A 312 0.70 -29.03 13.46
N GLY A 313 0.39 -30.33 13.57
CA GLY A 313 1.27 -31.30 14.22
C GLY A 313 1.20 -31.25 15.75
N ARG A 314 2.36 -31.19 16.43
CA ARG A 314 2.45 -31.28 17.91
C ARG A 314 2.11 -29.97 18.64
N SER A 315 2.02 -28.84 17.94
CA SER A 315 1.74 -27.51 18.49
C SER A 315 0.92 -26.68 17.51
N ARG A 316 0.11 -25.74 17.99
CA ARG A 316 -0.60 -24.79 17.13
C ARG A 316 0.39 -23.73 16.61
N GLN A 317 0.27 -23.34 15.34
CA GLN A 317 1.22 -22.46 14.65
C GLN A 317 0.50 -21.48 13.73
N PHE A 318 1.17 -20.38 13.36
CA PHE A 318 0.68 -19.46 12.33
C PHE A 318 0.76 -20.06 10.93
N ASP A 319 -0.03 -19.52 10.02
CA ASP A 319 0.17 -19.74 8.59
C ASP A 319 1.59 -19.26 8.19
N SER A 320 2.38 -20.18 7.64
CA SER A 320 3.80 -19.91 7.34
C SER A 320 4.01 -18.78 6.32
N ALA A 321 3.10 -18.60 5.36
CA ALA A 321 3.22 -17.55 4.36
C ALA A 321 2.88 -16.18 4.95
N ARG A 322 1.88 -16.09 5.82
CA ARG A 322 1.58 -14.86 6.58
C ARG A 322 2.71 -14.48 7.52
N LEU A 323 3.26 -15.46 8.25
CA LEU A 323 4.36 -15.23 9.18
C LEU A 323 5.64 -14.79 8.48
N GLU A 324 5.96 -15.36 7.31
CA GLU A 324 7.12 -14.93 6.52
C GLU A 324 7.02 -13.46 6.07
N ARG A 325 5.84 -13.03 5.58
CA ARG A 325 5.62 -11.63 5.19
C ARG A 325 5.75 -10.69 6.39
N TRP A 326 5.20 -11.11 7.53
CA TRP A 326 5.31 -10.38 8.79
C TRP A 326 6.76 -10.24 9.26
N ASP A 327 7.52 -11.34 9.24
CA ASP A 327 8.93 -11.36 9.60
C ASP A 327 9.77 -10.44 8.72
N ARG A 328 9.47 -10.43 7.42
CA ARG A 328 10.11 -9.53 6.46
C ARG A 328 9.80 -8.08 6.76
N TRP A 329 8.53 -7.75 7.06
CA TRP A 329 8.12 -6.38 7.40
C TRP A 329 8.84 -5.85 8.64
N PHE A 330 8.88 -6.65 9.71
CA PHE A 330 9.61 -6.30 10.92
C PHE A 330 11.10 -6.05 10.64
N SER A 331 11.75 -6.90 9.84
CA SER A 331 13.15 -6.73 9.44
C SER A 331 13.36 -5.44 8.63
N ILE A 332 12.46 -5.10 7.70
CA ILE A 332 12.56 -3.86 6.91
C ILE A 332 12.46 -2.61 7.79
N LEU A 333 11.54 -2.59 8.75
CA LEU A 333 11.41 -1.50 9.72
C LEU A 333 12.66 -1.39 10.61
N LYS A 334 13.14 -2.53 11.13
CA LYS A 334 14.37 -2.60 11.93
C LYS A 334 15.57 -2.03 11.18
N ASP A 335 15.81 -2.49 9.95
CA ASP A 335 16.90 -1.99 9.11
C ASP A 335 16.79 -0.48 8.83
N SER A 336 15.55 0.03 8.83
CA SER A 336 15.25 1.45 8.60
C SER A 336 15.34 2.31 9.87
N GLY A 337 15.65 1.72 11.04
CA GLY A 337 15.73 2.45 12.32
C GLY A 337 14.37 2.69 12.98
N ILE A 338 13.33 1.99 12.52
CA ILE A 338 11.96 2.16 12.98
C ILE A 338 11.61 1.03 13.93
N TYR A 339 11.28 1.38 15.17
CA TYR A 339 10.84 0.43 16.20
C TYR A 339 9.39 0.00 15.97
N MET A 340 9.01 -1.15 16.50
CA MET A 340 7.62 -1.63 16.39
C MET A 340 6.93 -1.66 17.75
N THR A 341 5.67 -1.22 17.76
CA THR A 341 4.68 -1.55 18.78
C THR A 341 3.74 -2.60 18.21
N LEU A 342 3.59 -3.73 18.91
CA LEU A 342 2.62 -4.76 18.57
C LEU A 342 1.33 -4.51 19.33
N SER A 343 0.30 -4.03 18.65
CA SER A 343 -1.07 -4.03 19.17
C SER A 343 -1.77 -5.29 18.70
N LEU A 344 -1.91 -6.26 19.60
CA LEU A 344 -2.18 -7.65 19.19
C LEU A 344 -3.62 -7.88 18.75
N PHE A 345 -4.59 -7.36 19.51
CA PHE A 345 -6.00 -7.72 19.37
C PHE A 345 -6.94 -6.51 19.32
N TYR A 346 -7.96 -6.57 18.44
CA TYR A 346 -9.16 -5.70 18.48
C TYR A 346 -10.34 -6.27 17.68
N PRO A 347 -11.24 -6.99 18.35
CA PRO A 347 -11.01 -7.77 19.57
C PRO A 347 -10.21 -9.04 19.22
N HIS A 348 -9.89 -9.85 20.23
CA HIS A 348 -9.30 -11.16 20.00
C HIS A 348 -10.35 -12.10 19.36
N VAL A 349 -9.92 -12.84 18.33
CA VAL A 349 -10.72 -13.87 17.67
C VAL A 349 -10.19 -15.24 18.09
N ILE A 350 -11.09 -16.07 18.61
CA ILE A 350 -10.79 -17.45 19.02
C ILE A 350 -11.59 -18.47 18.21
N THR A 351 -11.13 -19.70 18.24
CA THR A 351 -11.68 -20.92 17.64
C THR A 351 -11.97 -21.95 18.75
N PRO A 352 -12.73 -23.03 18.50
CA PRO A 352 -12.94 -24.07 19.52
C PRO A 352 -11.61 -24.69 20.03
N GLU A 353 -10.57 -24.65 19.20
CA GLU A 353 -9.23 -25.15 19.52
C GLU A 353 -8.45 -24.25 20.49
N ASP A 354 -8.95 -23.07 20.83
CA ASP A 354 -8.37 -22.16 21.82
C ASP A 354 -8.69 -22.54 23.27
N GLY A 355 -9.48 -23.59 23.50
CA GLY A 355 -9.68 -24.17 24.84
C GLY A 355 -10.74 -23.47 25.68
N TYR A 356 -11.52 -22.55 25.10
CA TYR A 356 -12.67 -21.96 25.76
C TYR A 356 -13.83 -22.98 25.85
N PRO A 357 -14.58 -23.06 26.98
CA PRO A 357 -15.67 -24.02 27.14
C PRO A 357 -16.67 -23.96 25.98
N GLN A 358 -16.99 -25.12 25.38
CA GLN A 358 -17.74 -25.20 24.12
C GLN A 358 -19.13 -24.53 24.20
N ASP A 359 -19.81 -24.68 25.33
CA ASP A 359 -21.09 -24.04 25.61
C ASP A 359 -20.97 -22.51 25.60
N LEU A 360 -19.98 -21.96 26.29
CA LEU A 360 -19.71 -20.53 26.30
C LEU A 360 -19.20 -20.01 24.95
N TYR A 361 -18.36 -20.78 24.26
CA TYR A 361 -17.87 -20.44 22.92
C TYR A 361 -19.02 -20.25 21.93
N ASN A 362 -20.05 -21.10 22.01
CA ASN A 362 -21.20 -21.02 21.13
C ASN A 362 -22.05 -19.75 21.37
N GLU A 363 -21.96 -19.15 22.56
CA GLU A 363 -22.64 -17.90 22.91
C GLU A 363 -21.89 -16.65 22.42
N LEU A 364 -20.61 -16.77 22.07
CA LEU A 364 -19.84 -15.65 21.56
C LEU A 364 -20.31 -15.24 20.14
N PRO A 365 -20.22 -13.95 19.78
CA PRO A 365 -20.57 -13.46 18.46
C PRO A 365 -19.58 -13.94 17.39
N ASP A 366 -20.10 -14.29 16.21
CA ASP A 366 -19.28 -14.67 15.05
C ASP A 366 -18.39 -13.51 14.59
N ARG A 367 -17.11 -13.82 14.30
CA ARG A 367 -16.17 -12.85 13.72
C ARG A 367 -15.09 -13.56 12.91
N GLY A 368 -15.07 -13.29 11.60
CA GLY A 368 -14.05 -13.83 10.70
C GLY A 368 -14.05 -15.35 10.70
N ALA A 369 -12.89 -15.95 11.03
CA ALA A 369 -12.71 -17.40 11.06
C ALA A 369 -13.17 -18.06 12.38
N GLY A 370 -13.69 -17.30 13.34
CA GLY A 370 -14.04 -17.80 14.67
C GLY A 370 -15.05 -16.91 15.38
N LYS A 371 -14.86 -16.73 16.69
CA LYS A 371 -15.73 -15.94 17.57
C LYS A 371 -14.96 -14.79 18.21
N SER A 372 -15.63 -13.67 18.38
CA SER A 372 -15.09 -12.47 19.02
C SER A 372 -15.21 -12.54 20.54
N THR A 373 -14.14 -12.17 21.24
CA THR A 373 -14.10 -12.10 22.71
C THR A 373 -14.36 -10.71 23.29
N SER A 374 -14.73 -9.74 22.44
CA SER A 374 -14.92 -8.33 22.80
C SER A 374 -15.71 -8.17 24.10
N GLY A 375 -15.15 -7.40 25.02
CA GLY A 375 -15.72 -7.00 26.30
C GLY A 375 -15.74 -8.08 27.38
N VAL A 376 -15.61 -9.36 27.03
CA VAL A 376 -15.60 -10.47 28.00
C VAL A 376 -14.21 -11.01 28.30
N VAL A 377 -13.23 -10.77 27.42
CA VAL A 377 -11.85 -11.23 27.62
C VAL A 377 -11.23 -10.70 28.92
N THR A 378 -11.58 -9.48 29.34
CA THR A 378 -11.05 -8.89 30.58
C THR A 378 -11.55 -9.54 31.87
N ILE A 379 -12.56 -10.41 31.80
CA ILE A 379 -13.16 -11.06 32.99
C ILE A 379 -13.14 -12.58 32.94
N MET A 380 -12.82 -13.20 31.80
CA MET A 380 -12.79 -14.65 31.62
C MET A 380 -11.35 -15.16 31.52
N GLN A 381 -10.92 -15.96 32.49
CA GLN A 381 -9.56 -16.50 32.55
C GLN A 381 -9.21 -17.35 31.32
N ASP A 382 -10.12 -18.21 30.87
CA ASP A 382 -9.88 -19.09 29.71
C ASP A 382 -9.68 -18.28 28.41
N LEU A 383 -10.29 -17.09 28.29
CA LEU A 383 -10.06 -16.19 27.14
C LEU A 383 -8.70 -15.50 27.24
N GLN A 384 -8.27 -15.12 28.44
CA GLN A 384 -6.93 -14.56 28.68
C GLN A 384 -5.84 -15.61 28.42
N ASP A 385 -6.09 -16.86 28.80
CA ASP A 385 -5.18 -17.98 28.53
C ASP A 385 -5.04 -18.22 27.02
N ALA A 386 -6.12 -18.06 26.25
CA ALA A 386 -6.09 -18.11 24.79
C ALA A 386 -5.27 -16.96 24.19
N GLU A 387 -5.46 -15.72 24.68
CA GLU A 387 -4.63 -14.57 24.31
C GLU A 387 -3.15 -14.88 24.58
N TRP A 388 -2.78 -15.21 25.82
CA TRP A 388 -1.39 -15.51 26.19
C TRP A 388 -0.78 -16.67 25.41
N HIS A 389 -1.57 -17.67 25.02
CA HIS A 389 -1.08 -18.74 24.16
C HIS A 389 -0.71 -18.20 22.77
N TRP A 390 -1.60 -17.42 22.16
CA TRP A 390 -1.37 -16.77 20.87
C TRP A 390 -0.13 -15.85 20.92
N GLU A 391 -0.05 -15.01 21.95
CA GLU A 391 1.07 -14.08 22.16
C GLU A 391 2.39 -14.82 22.33
N ARG A 392 2.42 -15.89 23.12
CA ARG A 392 3.62 -16.68 23.37
C ARG A 392 4.14 -17.32 22.09
N VAL A 393 3.26 -17.87 21.26
CA VAL A 393 3.66 -18.46 19.97
C VAL A 393 4.32 -17.41 19.08
N LEU A 394 3.81 -16.17 19.06
CA LEU A 394 4.44 -15.08 18.31
C LEU A 394 5.76 -14.63 18.94
N LEU A 395 5.77 -14.35 20.24
CA LEU A 395 6.94 -13.77 20.92
C LEU A 395 8.12 -14.74 21.01
N GLU A 396 7.88 -16.06 21.00
CA GLU A 396 8.91 -17.10 20.97
C GLU A 396 9.38 -17.46 19.56
N HIS A 397 8.66 -17.05 18.51
CA HIS A 397 9.06 -17.29 17.13
C HIS A 397 10.35 -16.55 16.80
N ILE A 398 11.31 -17.27 16.21
CA ILE A 398 12.58 -16.73 15.71
C ILE A 398 12.36 -16.19 14.30
N ASN A 399 12.41 -14.88 14.16
CA ASN A 399 12.35 -14.23 12.87
C ASN A 399 13.62 -14.60 12.06
N PRO A 400 13.50 -15.29 10.90
CA PRO A 400 14.66 -15.77 10.15
C PRO A 400 15.47 -14.63 9.50
N TYR A 401 14.91 -13.42 9.39
CA TYR A 401 15.58 -12.25 8.82
C TYR A 401 16.39 -11.47 9.86
N THR A 402 16.01 -11.52 11.13
CA THR A 402 16.78 -10.88 12.22
C THR A 402 17.62 -11.87 13.03
N GLY A 403 17.27 -13.16 12.99
CA GLY A 403 17.92 -14.24 13.74
C GLY A 403 17.57 -14.25 15.23
N LEU A 404 16.59 -13.46 15.67
CA LEU A 404 16.18 -13.32 17.06
C LEU A 404 14.72 -13.74 17.23
N ALA A 405 14.38 -14.29 18.40
CA ALA A 405 12.98 -14.37 18.80
C ALA A 405 12.42 -12.97 19.00
N TYR A 406 11.15 -12.73 18.72
CA TYR A 406 10.55 -11.40 18.89
C TYR A 406 10.74 -10.84 20.31
N LYS A 407 10.60 -11.68 21.35
CA LYS A 407 10.85 -11.29 22.74
C LYS A 407 12.30 -10.90 23.03
N ASP A 408 13.23 -11.37 22.20
CA ASP A 408 14.67 -11.16 22.34
C ASP A 408 15.19 -10.07 21.36
N ASP A 409 14.31 -9.47 20.54
CA ASP A 409 14.68 -8.44 19.57
C ASP A 409 14.38 -7.01 20.10
N PRO A 410 15.38 -6.18 20.42
CA PRO A 410 15.16 -4.85 20.95
C PRO A 410 14.51 -3.86 19.97
N ALA A 411 14.34 -4.22 18.69
CA ALA A 411 13.52 -3.44 17.75
C ALA A 411 12.01 -3.54 18.06
N LEU A 412 11.58 -4.58 18.78
CA LEU A 412 10.27 -4.66 19.39
C LEU A 412 10.27 -3.84 20.69
N ALA A 413 9.70 -2.65 20.64
CA ALA A 413 9.76 -1.70 21.74
C ALA A 413 8.61 -1.86 22.75
N ILE A 414 7.41 -2.17 22.26
CA ILE A 414 6.18 -2.23 23.06
C ILE A 414 5.32 -3.40 22.57
N VAL A 415 4.78 -4.16 23.52
CA VAL A 415 3.69 -5.11 23.28
C VAL A 415 2.46 -4.59 24.00
N GLU A 416 1.45 -4.21 23.23
CA GLU A 416 0.12 -3.84 23.69
C GLU A 416 -0.78 -5.08 23.54
N VAL A 417 -1.05 -5.72 24.68
CA VAL A 417 -1.82 -6.97 24.82
C VAL A 417 -3.19 -6.84 24.15
N HIS A 418 -3.90 -5.74 24.39
CA HIS A 418 -5.22 -5.49 23.81
C HIS A 418 -5.45 -4.00 23.56
N ASN A 419 -6.09 -3.67 22.44
CA ASN A 419 -6.53 -2.32 22.14
C ASN A 419 -7.97 -2.14 22.60
N GLU A 420 -8.24 -1.06 23.34
CA GLU A 420 -9.60 -0.55 23.58
C GLU A 420 -10.65 -1.65 23.83
N ASP A 421 -10.40 -2.50 24.82
CA ASP A 421 -11.32 -3.61 25.13
C ASP A 421 -11.45 -3.80 26.64
N SER A 422 -12.69 -3.81 27.11
CA SER A 422 -13.08 -4.20 28.46
C SER A 422 -14.58 -4.38 28.55
N ILE A 423 -15.06 -4.99 29.64
CA ILE A 423 -16.50 -5.10 29.91
C ILE A 423 -17.22 -3.74 29.95
N PHE A 424 -16.50 -2.63 30.14
CA PHE A 424 -17.06 -1.28 30.17
C PHE A 424 -16.93 -0.52 28.85
N TRP A 425 -16.41 -1.16 27.80
CA TRP A 425 -16.08 -0.52 26.53
C TRP A 425 -17.05 -0.93 25.42
N HIS A 426 -17.87 -0.01 24.92
CA HIS A 426 -18.81 -0.20 23.81
C HIS A 426 -19.67 -1.49 23.89
N ALA A 427 -19.19 -2.63 23.40
CA ALA A 427 -19.82 -3.95 23.54
C ALA A 427 -19.19 -4.76 24.70
N PRO A 428 -19.97 -5.44 25.56
CA PRO A 428 -21.38 -5.79 25.37
C PRO A 428 -22.37 -4.78 25.99
N LEU A 429 -21.93 -3.69 26.62
CA LEU A 429 -22.86 -2.81 27.34
C LEU A 429 -23.88 -2.10 26.44
N ASN A 430 -23.48 -1.70 25.23
CA ASN A 430 -24.41 -1.16 24.24
C ASN A 430 -25.43 -2.22 23.82
N ASP A 431 -24.98 -3.46 23.58
CA ASP A 431 -25.86 -4.57 23.21
C ASP A 431 -26.84 -4.91 24.35
N LEU A 432 -26.39 -4.86 25.61
CA LEU A 432 -27.23 -5.06 26.80
C LEU A 432 -28.21 -3.90 27.04
N ALA A 433 -27.79 -2.67 26.77
CA ALA A 433 -28.66 -1.49 26.83
C ALA A 433 -29.77 -1.57 25.76
N GLU A 434 -29.44 -2.05 24.56
CA GLU A 434 -30.40 -2.29 23.48
C GLU A 434 -31.33 -3.49 23.79
N TYR A 435 -30.82 -4.53 24.43
CA TYR A 435 -31.60 -5.71 24.86
C TYR A 435 -32.74 -5.35 25.83
N SER A 436 -32.56 -4.26 26.59
CA SER A 436 -33.56 -3.75 27.53
C SER A 436 -34.79 -3.12 26.86
N ASN A 437 -34.76 -2.90 25.53
CA ASN A 437 -35.83 -2.24 24.77
C ASN A 437 -36.90 -3.18 24.18
N GLY A 438 -37.03 -4.42 24.66
CA GLY A 438 -38.35 -5.07 24.65
C GLY A 438 -38.42 -6.57 24.40
N LYS A 439 -38.05 -7.38 25.42
CA LYS A 439 -38.83 -8.52 25.94
C LYS A 439 -37.96 -9.35 26.90
N LEU A 440 -38.41 -9.47 28.14
CA LEU A 440 -38.12 -10.62 29.02
C LEU A 440 -39.11 -11.74 28.72
#